data_AF-A0A3S0QTY3-F1
#
_entry.id   AF-A0A3S0QTY3-F1
#
_cell.length_a   1.000
_cell.length_b   1.000
_cell.length_c   1.000
_cell.angle_alpha   90.00
_cell.angle_beta   90.00
_cell.angle_gamma   90.00
#
_symmetry.space_group_name_H-M   'P 1'
#
loop_
_entity.id
_entity.type
_entity.pdbx_description
1 polymer ?
#
loop_
_entity_poly.entity_id
_entity_poly.type
_entity_poly.pdbx_seq_one_letter_code
_entity_poly.pdbx_strand_id
1 'polypeptide(L)'
;MLIELRKLRIIKALSEETPCYTAEIWIDGALAFHASNRGHGGADDYRQVRAITEAEVNSWLRVNRPTRSFHGMSFEPDLENEIARLMDEAEHLGLLRRRRRTNVITIEDGEVYTYPLKGRPAATLIAAIRAKKPDIEIVNETGEAGLARAVRVLLAKASDHQEG
;
A
#
# COMPACT_ATOMS: atom_id res chain seq x y z
N MET A 1 -9.08 -9.19 -13.22
CA MET A 1 -9.86 -8.35 -12.31
C MET A 1 -8.96 -7.24 -11.77
N LEU A 2 -9.37 -5.99 -11.93
CA LEU A 2 -8.79 -4.84 -11.23
C LEU A 2 -9.58 -4.64 -9.94
N ILE A 3 -8.94 -4.82 -8.78
CA ILE A 3 -9.55 -4.67 -7.46
C ILE A 3 -9.06 -3.35 -6.87
N GLU A 4 -9.98 -2.49 -6.47
CA GLU A 4 -9.70 -1.17 -5.92
C GLU A 4 -10.46 -0.95 -4.61
N LEU A 5 -9.84 -0.26 -3.66
CA LEU A 5 -10.53 0.27 -2.48
C LEU A 5 -10.97 1.71 -2.73
N ARG A 6 -12.24 2.00 -2.45
CA ARG A 6 -12.79 3.36 -2.44
C ARG A 6 -13.42 3.67 -1.10
N LYS A 7 -13.48 4.97 -0.76
CA LYS A 7 -14.01 5.48 0.51
C LYS A 7 -13.41 4.77 1.74
N LEU A 8 -12.15 4.33 1.65
CA LEU A 8 -11.44 3.69 2.75
C LEU A 8 -11.34 4.64 3.94
N ARG A 9 -11.78 4.15 5.11
CA ARG A 9 -11.67 4.83 6.39
C ARG A 9 -11.10 3.87 7.42
N ILE A 10 -9.90 4.13 7.90
CA ILE A 10 -9.25 3.38 8.98
C ILE A 10 -9.35 4.21 10.27
N ILE A 11 -9.84 3.59 11.34
CA ILE A 11 -10.07 4.22 12.64
C ILE A 11 -9.05 3.68 13.64
N LYS A 12 -7.82 4.20 13.59
CA LYS A 12 -6.69 3.69 14.41
C LYS A 12 -6.97 3.65 15.91
N ALA A 13 -7.79 4.56 16.42
CA ALA A 13 -8.13 4.62 17.84
C ALA A 13 -9.02 3.44 18.31
N LEU A 14 -9.61 2.69 17.37
CA LEU A 14 -10.45 1.52 17.63
C LEU A 14 -9.83 0.22 17.09
N SER A 15 -8.62 0.28 16.53
CA SER A 15 -7.86 -0.91 16.11
C SER A 15 -7.10 -1.46 17.31
N GLU A 16 -7.41 -2.68 17.74
CA GLU A 16 -6.72 -3.35 18.85
C GLU A 16 -5.74 -4.40 18.32
N GLU A 17 -6.25 -5.38 17.58
CA GLU A 17 -5.46 -6.46 16.98
C GLU A 17 -5.47 -6.39 15.45
N THR A 18 -6.62 -6.07 14.86
CA THR A 18 -6.79 -5.87 13.41
C THR A 18 -7.17 -4.42 13.10
N PRO A 19 -7.03 -3.95 11.86
CA PRO A 19 -7.51 -2.62 11.48
C PRO A 19 -9.03 -2.50 11.69
N CYS A 20 -9.49 -1.53 12.49
CA CYS A 20 -10.89 -1.12 12.48
C CYS A 20 -11.13 -0.23 11.26
N TYR A 21 -11.95 -0.67 10.31
CA TYR A 21 -12.12 0.06 9.05
C TYR A 21 -13.48 -0.13 8.39
N THR A 22 -13.78 0.76 7.44
CA THR A 22 -14.83 0.56 6.42
C THR A 22 -14.29 0.93 5.05
N ALA A 23 -14.72 0.22 4.01
CA ALA A 23 -14.37 0.50 2.63
C ALA A 23 -15.43 0.00 1.64
N GLU A 24 -15.36 0.50 0.41
CA GLU A 24 -16.00 -0.08 -0.76
C GLU A 24 -14.97 -0.84 -1.58
N ILE A 25 -15.24 -2.10 -1.89
CA ILE A 25 -14.44 -2.90 -2.82
C ILE A 25 -15.05 -2.77 -4.20
N TRP A 26 -14.27 -2.19 -5.12
CA TRP A 26 -14.65 -2.02 -6.52
C TRP A 26 -13.86 -3.00 -7.38
N ILE A 27 -14.56 -3.73 -8.25
CA ILE A 27 -13.96 -4.69 -9.18
C ILE A 27 -14.30 -4.26 -10.60
N ASP A 28 -13.26 -4.09 -11.42
CA ASP A 28 -13.36 -3.67 -12.82
C ASP A 28 -14.27 -2.44 -13.01
N GLY A 29 -14.13 -1.47 -12.10
CA GLY A 29 -14.88 -0.21 -12.12
C GLY A 29 -16.30 -0.27 -11.56
N ALA A 30 -16.73 -1.38 -10.96
CA ALA A 30 -18.05 -1.53 -10.35
C ALA A 30 -17.97 -1.90 -8.85
N LEU A 31 -18.84 -1.30 -8.02
CA LEU A 31 -18.97 -1.65 -6.61
C LEU A 31 -19.41 -3.12 -6.46
N ALA A 32 -18.57 -3.94 -5.82
CA ALA A 32 -18.79 -5.37 -5.62
C ALA A 32 -19.17 -5.71 -4.17
N PHE A 33 -18.48 -5.12 -3.20
CA PHE A 33 -18.71 -5.37 -1.77
C PHE A 33 -18.60 -4.10 -0.94
N HIS A 34 -19.34 -4.06 0.17
CA HIS A 34 -18.97 -3.24 1.32
C HIS A 34 -18.13 -4.08 2.28
N ALA A 35 -16.99 -3.54 2.69
CA ALA A 35 -16.04 -4.20 3.58
C ALA A 35 -15.94 -3.47 4.90
N SER A 36 -15.83 -4.21 6.00
CA SER A 36 -15.57 -3.63 7.32
C SER A 36 -14.90 -4.60 8.27
N ASN A 37 -14.21 -4.06 9.28
CA ASN A 37 -13.71 -4.82 10.41
C ASN A 37 -13.83 -3.97 11.68
N ARG A 38 -14.04 -4.64 12.82
CA ARG A 38 -14.24 -3.98 14.11
C ARG A 38 -12.94 -3.74 14.88
N GLY A 39 -11.86 -4.44 14.54
CA GLY A 39 -10.52 -4.24 15.08
C GLY A 39 -10.09 -5.19 16.20
N HIS A 40 -10.90 -6.20 16.54
CA HIS A 40 -10.65 -7.14 17.65
C HIS A 40 -10.10 -8.51 17.21
N GLY A 41 -9.34 -8.57 16.11
CA GLY A 41 -8.66 -9.82 15.70
C GLY A 41 -9.50 -10.76 14.84
N GLY A 42 -10.75 -10.41 14.54
CA GLY A 42 -11.64 -11.20 13.69
C GLY A 42 -11.44 -10.94 12.19
N ALA A 43 -11.98 -11.85 11.38
CA ALA A 43 -12.03 -11.71 9.93
C ALA A 43 -12.86 -10.50 9.49
N ASP A 44 -12.59 -10.02 8.28
CA ASP A 44 -13.36 -8.96 7.65
C ASP A 44 -14.80 -9.39 7.33
N ASP A 45 -15.74 -8.44 7.44
CA ASP A 45 -17.13 -8.58 7.02
C ASP A 45 -17.31 -8.03 5.60
N TYR A 46 -17.66 -8.91 4.67
CA TYR A 46 -17.92 -8.57 3.26
C TYR A 46 -19.41 -8.71 2.93
N ARG A 47 -20.08 -7.56 2.79
CA ARG A 47 -21.46 -7.51 2.29
C ARG A 47 -21.45 -7.36 0.77
N GLN A 48 -21.77 -8.44 0.07
CA GLN A 48 -21.91 -8.47 -1.39
C GLN A 48 -23.04 -7.55 -1.88
N VAL A 49 -22.76 -6.81 -2.95
CA VAL A 49 -23.70 -5.86 -3.60
C VAL A 49 -24.09 -6.32 -5.01
N ARG A 50 -23.20 -7.04 -5.71
CA ARG A 50 -23.37 -7.48 -7.10
C ARG A 50 -23.25 -8.98 -7.27
N ALA A 51 -23.40 -9.48 -8.50
CA ALA A 51 -23.36 -10.90 -8.81
C ALA A 51 -22.01 -11.58 -8.49
N ILE A 52 -20.89 -10.86 -8.65
CA ILE A 52 -19.56 -11.42 -8.35
C ILE A 52 -19.47 -11.82 -6.88
N THR A 53 -19.14 -13.07 -6.65
CA THR A 53 -19.02 -13.68 -5.32
C THR A 53 -17.61 -13.62 -4.81
N GLU A 54 -17.44 -13.69 -3.49
CA GLU A 54 -16.12 -13.79 -2.86
C GLU A 54 -15.34 -15.02 -3.38
N ALA A 55 -16.03 -16.14 -3.61
CA ALA A 55 -15.42 -17.36 -4.13
C ALA A 55 -14.83 -17.19 -5.55
N GLU A 56 -15.51 -16.44 -6.43
CA GLU A 56 -14.99 -16.11 -7.76
C GLU A 56 -13.76 -15.20 -7.67
N VAL A 57 -13.79 -14.22 -6.77
CA VAL A 57 -12.64 -13.33 -6.55
C VAL A 57 -11.45 -14.10 -6.00
N ASN A 58 -11.65 -14.95 -4.98
CA ASN A 58 -10.61 -15.80 -4.40
C ASN A 58 -10.03 -16.76 -5.44
N SER A 59 -10.86 -17.35 -6.29
CA SER A 59 -10.40 -18.23 -7.38
C SER A 59 -9.53 -17.46 -8.38
N TRP A 60 -9.90 -16.22 -8.72
CA TRP A 60 -9.07 -15.38 -9.56
C TRP A 60 -7.75 -14.99 -8.87
N LEU A 61 -7.78 -14.64 -7.58
CA LEU A 61 -6.59 -14.25 -6.81
C LEU A 61 -5.56 -15.39 -6.74
N ARG A 62 -5.99 -16.62 -6.44
CA ARG A 62 -5.11 -17.81 -6.42
C ARG A 62 -4.28 -18.00 -7.70
N VAL A 63 -4.84 -17.63 -8.84
CA VAL A 63 -4.18 -17.76 -10.16
C VAL A 63 -3.34 -16.54 -10.51
N ASN A 64 -3.72 -15.34 -10.03
CA ASN A 64 -3.20 -14.06 -10.51
C ASN A 64 -2.35 -13.30 -9.47
N ARG A 65 -2.14 -13.85 -8.28
CA ARG A 65 -1.32 -13.29 -7.22
C ARG A 65 -0.30 -14.31 -6.72
N PRO A 66 0.88 -13.86 -6.28
CA PRO A 66 1.84 -14.75 -5.66
C PRO A 66 1.31 -15.27 -4.32
N THR A 67 1.65 -16.51 -4.00
CA THR A 67 1.47 -17.10 -2.68
C THR A 67 2.32 -16.36 -1.66
N ARG A 68 1.84 -16.22 -0.43
CA ARG A 68 2.58 -15.56 0.65
C ARG A 68 3.13 -16.58 1.63
N SER A 69 4.37 -16.39 2.05
CA SER A 69 5.00 -17.19 3.09
C SER A 69 4.97 -16.41 4.41
N PHE A 70 4.54 -17.05 5.49
CA PHE A 70 4.61 -16.47 6.83
C PHE A 70 4.92 -17.58 7.84
N HIS A 71 6.01 -17.41 8.60
CA HIS A 71 6.55 -18.43 9.52
C HIS A 71 6.69 -19.83 8.90
N GLY A 72 7.15 -19.91 7.64
CA GLY A 72 7.33 -21.17 6.92
C GLY A 72 6.03 -21.85 6.44
N MET A 73 4.87 -21.23 6.69
CA MET A 73 3.60 -21.65 6.12
C MET A 73 3.28 -20.84 4.87
N SER A 74 2.73 -21.52 3.86
CA SER A 74 2.35 -20.92 2.60
C SER A 74 0.84 -20.69 2.59
N PHE A 75 0.42 -19.45 2.34
CA PHE A 75 -0.97 -19.02 2.32
C PHE A 75 -1.38 -18.64 0.91
N GLU A 76 -2.43 -19.29 0.42
CA GLU A 76 -3.05 -18.93 -0.85
C GLU A 76 -3.61 -17.50 -0.77
N PRO A 77 -3.40 -16.68 -1.80
CA PRO A 77 -3.91 -15.32 -1.79
C PRO A 77 -5.44 -15.33 -1.89
N ASP A 78 -6.08 -14.63 -0.96
CA ASP A 78 -7.52 -14.41 -0.92
C ASP A 78 -7.88 -12.93 -0.84
N LEU A 79 -9.19 -12.64 -0.79
CA LEU A 79 -9.72 -11.29 -0.75
C LEU A 79 -9.22 -10.55 0.50
N GLU A 80 -9.21 -11.19 1.66
CA GLU A 80 -8.76 -10.58 2.92
C GLU A 80 -7.30 -10.13 2.83
N ASN A 81 -6.43 -10.97 2.30
CA ASN A 81 -5.03 -10.62 2.07
C ASN A 81 -4.84 -9.51 1.03
N GLU A 82 -5.67 -9.48 -0.01
CA GLU A 82 -5.63 -8.41 -1.03
C GLU A 82 -6.13 -7.08 -0.46
N ILE A 83 -7.19 -7.09 0.36
CA ILE A 83 -7.69 -5.88 1.02
C ILE A 83 -6.67 -5.34 2.02
N ALA A 84 -6.05 -6.20 2.84
CA ALA A 84 -4.97 -5.79 3.73
C ALA A 84 -3.82 -5.11 2.95
N ARG A 85 -3.37 -5.71 1.83
CA ARG A 85 -2.33 -5.14 0.97
C ARG A 85 -2.72 -3.78 0.39
N LEU A 86 -3.97 -3.63 -0.06
CA LEU A 86 -4.48 -2.37 -0.61
C LEU A 86 -4.62 -1.29 0.47
N MET A 87 -4.93 -1.67 1.72
CA MET A 87 -4.92 -0.75 2.86
C MET A 87 -3.50 -0.27 3.18
N ASP A 88 -2.53 -1.18 3.26
CA ASP A 88 -1.12 -0.83 3.48
C ASP A 88 -0.60 0.11 2.38
N GLU A 89 -0.91 -0.20 1.12
CA GLU A 89 -0.56 0.64 -0.03
C GLU A 89 -1.14 2.06 0.12
N ALA A 90 -2.42 2.18 0.52
CA ALA A 90 -3.07 3.47 0.73
C ALA A 90 -2.47 4.26 1.90
N GLU A 91 -2.12 3.59 3.01
CA GLU A 91 -1.46 4.22 4.14
C GLU A 91 -0.06 4.73 3.80
N HIS A 92 0.77 3.89 3.18
CA HIS A 92 2.12 4.27 2.74
C HIS A 92 2.06 5.42 1.73
N LEU A 93 1.14 5.38 0.77
CA LEU A 93 0.94 6.47 -0.18
C LEU A 93 0.55 7.77 0.53
N GLY A 94 -0.37 7.69 1.49
CA GLY A 94 -0.78 8.83 2.31
C GLY A 94 0.37 9.44 3.12
N LEU A 95 1.21 8.59 3.70
CA LEU A 95 2.40 9.00 4.45
C LEU A 95 3.42 9.69 3.54
N LEU A 96 3.75 9.10 2.38
CA LEU A 96 4.70 9.69 1.44
C LEU A 96 4.18 11.01 0.84
N ARG A 97 2.88 11.10 0.52
CA ARG A 97 2.23 12.36 0.07
C ARG A 97 2.35 13.48 1.10
N ARG A 98 2.25 13.16 2.39
CA ARG A 98 2.48 14.14 3.47
C ARG A 98 3.97 14.47 3.59
N ARG A 99 4.82 13.45 3.59
CA ARG A 99 6.28 13.56 3.75
C ARG A 99 6.92 14.39 2.64
N ARG A 100 6.45 14.30 1.39
CA ARG A 100 6.99 15.07 0.25
C ARG A 100 6.90 16.58 0.43
N ARG A 101 6.02 17.07 1.31
CA ARG A 101 5.87 18.50 1.61
C ARG A 101 7.04 19.05 2.41
N THR A 102 7.70 18.21 3.20
CA THR A 102 8.78 18.60 4.12
C THR A 102 10.12 17.93 3.77
N ASN A 103 10.13 16.98 2.84
CA ASN A 103 11.29 16.18 2.48
C ASN A 103 11.41 16.04 0.96
N VAL A 104 12.65 15.87 0.50
CA VAL A 104 12.95 15.21 -0.79
C VAL A 104 12.97 13.71 -0.54
N ILE A 105 12.22 12.96 -1.34
CA ILE A 105 12.12 11.51 -1.30
C ILE A 105 12.89 10.98 -2.51
N THR A 106 13.72 9.96 -2.29
CA THR A 106 14.48 9.31 -3.35
C THR A 106 14.31 7.81 -3.31
N ILE A 107 14.56 7.18 -4.45
CA ILE A 107 14.76 5.73 -4.53
C ILE A 107 16.20 5.49 -4.96
N GLU A 108 16.91 4.66 -4.21
CA GLU A 108 18.30 4.31 -4.46
C GLU A 108 18.53 2.87 -4.04
N ASP A 109 19.13 2.04 -4.90
CA ASP A 109 19.45 0.64 -4.62
C ASP A 109 18.29 -0.20 -4.06
N GLY A 110 17.07 0.07 -4.54
CA GLY A 110 15.87 -0.61 -4.06
C GLY A 110 15.40 -0.14 -2.67
N GLU A 111 15.86 1.02 -2.21
CA GLU A 111 15.53 1.60 -0.91
C GLU A 111 14.91 2.99 -1.06
N VAL A 112 13.98 3.32 -0.16
CA VAL A 112 13.38 4.66 -0.10
C VAL A 112 14.05 5.49 0.98
N TYR A 113 14.69 6.59 0.58
CA TYR A 113 15.28 7.55 1.50
C TYR A 113 14.49 8.85 1.53
N THR A 114 14.54 9.55 2.67
CA THR A 114 13.94 10.87 2.80
C THR A 114 14.92 11.87 3.41
N TYR A 115 15.04 13.03 2.76
CA TYR A 115 15.94 14.10 3.16
C TYR A 115 15.12 15.34 3.58
N PRO A 116 15.15 15.75 4.85
CA PRO A 116 14.39 16.91 5.30
C PRO A 116 14.83 18.20 4.61
N LEU A 117 13.85 18.97 4.12
CA LEU A 117 14.09 20.28 3.51
C LEU A 117 14.72 21.25 4.52
N LYS A 118 14.31 21.21 5.79
CA LYS A 118 14.78 22.13 6.85
C LYS A 118 14.69 23.61 6.42
N GLY A 119 13.58 23.98 5.76
CA GLY A 119 13.36 25.34 5.24
C GLY A 119 14.06 25.66 3.92
N ARG A 120 14.88 24.75 3.38
CA ARG A 120 15.55 24.94 2.08
C ARG A 120 14.58 24.69 0.92
N PRO A 121 14.72 25.40 -0.22
CA PRO A 121 14.02 25.05 -1.45
C PRO A 121 14.35 23.61 -1.88
N ALA A 122 13.33 22.87 -2.36
CA ALA A 122 13.52 21.49 -2.81
C ALA A 122 14.58 21.38 -3.91
N ALA A 123 14.58 22.30 -4.87
CA ALA A 123 15.55 22.34 -5.98
C ALA A 123 17.01 22.40 -5.48
N THR A 124 17.29 23.18 -4.43
CA THR A 124 18.63 23.29 -3.84
C THR A 124 19.09 21.96 -3.24
N LEU A 125 18.20 21.28 -2.50
CA LEU A 125 18.53 20.00 -1.90
C LEU A 125 18.65 18.90 -2.96
N ILE A 126 17.78 18.89 -3.97
CA ILE A 126 17.85 17.95 -5.09
C ILE A 126 19.17 18.10 -5.85
N ALA A 127 19.59 19.34 -6.15
CA ALA A 127 20.88 19.58 -6.81
C ALA A 127 22.06 19.05 -5.99
N ALA A 128 22.05 19.27 -4.67
CA ALA A 128 23.08 18.75 -3.77
C ALA A 128 23.10 17.20 -3.68
N ILE A 129 21.93 16.56 -3.75
CA ILE A 129 21.82 15.09 -3.80
C ILE A 129 22.38 14.58 -5.13
N ARG A 130 21.96 15.16 -6.27
CA ARG A 130 22.42 14.78 -7.61
C ARG A 130 23.91 14.98 -7.82
N ALA A 131 24.50 16.01 -7.21
CA ALA A 131 25.95 16.22 -7.27
C ALA A 131 26.75 15.05 -6.67
N LYS A 132 26.16 14.28 -5.74
CA LYS A 132 26.76 13.08 -5.17
C LYS A 132 26.32 11.79 -5.86
N LYS A 133 25.09 11.78 -6.39
CA LYS A 133 24.43 10.59 -6.96
C LYS A 133 23.68 11.02 -8.23
N PRO A 134 24.37 11.09 -9.40
CA PRO A 134 23.80 11.66 -10.62
C PRO A 134 22.52 10.95 -11.11
N ASP A 135 22.49 9.62 -10.99
CA ASP A 135 21.42 8.77 -11.53
C ASP A 135 20.29 8.50 -10.52
N ILE A 136 20.28 9.19 -9.39
CA ILE A 136 19.29 8.95 -8.33
C ILE A 136 17.87 9.34 -8.76
N GLU A 137 16.91 8.48 -8.47
CA GLU A 137 15.50 8.77 -8.72
C GLU A 137 14.98 9.74 -7.66
N ILE A 138 14.50 10.91 -8.09
CA ILE A 138 13.87 11.92 -7.24
C ILE A 138 12.35 11.81 -7.35
N VAL A 139 11.72 11.21 -6.34
CA VAL A 139 10.26 10.98 -6.31
C VAL A 139 9.47 12.30 -6.34
N ASN A 140 10.03 13.38 -5.79
CA ASN A 140 9.38 14.70 -5.80
C ASN A 140 9.18 15.28 -7.21
N GLU A 141 9.97 14.85 -8.20
CA GLU A 141 9.88 15.35 -9.58
C GLU A 141 8.96 14.48 -10.46
N THR A 142 8.74 13.23 -10.08
CA THR A 142 7.92 12.26 -10.84
C THR A 142 6.48 12.16 -10.35
N GLY A 143 6.11 12.93 -9.31
CA GLY A 143 4.74 13.08 -8.85
C GLY A 143 4.12 11.77 -8.34
N GLU A 144 2.86 11.51 -8.72
CA GLU A 144 2.12 10.33 -8.24
C GLU A 144 2.73 9.00 -8.73
N ALA A 145 3.34 8.99 -9.93
CA ALA A 145 4.01 7.79 -10.45
C ALA A 145 5.22 7.38 -9.60
N GLY A 146 6.04 8.36 -9.20
CA GLY A 146 7.18 8.12 -8.29
C GLY A 146 6.72 7.69 -6.90
N LEU A 147 5.64 8.28 -6.39
CA LEU A 147 5.08 7.87 -5.10
C LEU A 147 4.59 6.42 -5.13
N ALA A 148 3.83 6.04 -6.16
CA ALA A 148 3.39 4.65 -6.32
C ALA A 148 4.59 3.69 -6.45
N ARG A 149 5.66 4.10 -7.13
CA ARG A 149 6.92 3.33 -7.18
C ARG A 149 7.56 3.19 -5.80
N ALA A 150 7.67 4.27 -5.04
CA ALA A 150 8.25 4.24 -3.70
C ALA A 150 7.43 3.36 -2.73
N VAL A 151 6.09 3.38 -2.82
CA VAL A 151 5.24 2.48 -2.03
C VAL A 151 5.53 1.00 -2.36
N ARG A 152 5.62 0.64 -3.65
CA ARG A 152 5.97 -0.73 -4.04
C ARG A 152 7.32 -1.19 -3.48
N VAL A 153 8.31 -0.30 -3.47
CA VAL A 153 9.63 -0.57 -2.87
C VAL A 153 9.52 -0.83 -1.36
N LEU A 154 8.77 0.01 -0.64
CA LEU A 154 8.56 -0.15 0.80
C LEU A 154 7.83 -1.46 1.15
N LEU A 155 6.80 -1.81 0.39
CA LEU A 155 6.02 -3.04 0.62
C LEU A 155 6.83 -4.31 0.32
N ALA A 156 7.62 -4.31 -0.77
CA ALA A 156 8.48 -5.46 -1.10
C ALA A 156 9.52 -5.73 0.00
N LYS A 157 10.11 -4.67 0.57
CA LYS A 157 11.06 -4.81 1.66
C LYS A 157 10.41 -5.33 2.96
N ALA A 158 9.17 -4.92 3.24
CA ALA A 158 8.44 -5.38 4.42
C ALA A 158 8.15 -6.89 4.36
N SER A 159 7.87 -7.44 3.17
CA SER A 159 7.74 -8.89 2.99
C SER A 159 9.06 -9.64 3.19
N ASP A 160 10.18 -9.11 2.71
CA ASP A 160 11.49 -9.76 2.85
C ASP A 160 11.98 -9.83 4.31
N HIS A 161 11.59 -8.85 5.15
CA HIS A 161 11.98 -8.82 6.57
C HIS A 161 11.15 -9.78 7.45
N GLN A 162 10.10 -10.39 6.92
CA GLN A 162 9.30 -11.40 7.64
C GLN A 162 9.79 -12.84 7.37
N GLU A 163 10.79 -13.03 6.51
CA GLU A 163 11.39 -14.32 6.18
C GLU A 163 12.72 -14.60 6.93
N GLY A 164 13.17 -13.69 7.80
CA GLY A 164 14.43 -13.77 8.55
C GLY A 164 14.30 -14.17 10.02
#